data_AF-A0AAN0W927-F1
#
_entry.id   AF-A0AAN0W927-F1
#
_cell.length_a   1.000
_cell.length_b   1.000
_cell.length_c   1.000
_cell.angle_alpha   90.00
_cell.angle_beta   90.00
_cell.angle_gamma   90.00
#
_symmetry.space_group_name_H-M   'P 1'
#
loop_
_entity.id
_entity.type
_entity.pdbx_description
1 polymer ?
#
loop_
_entity_poly.entity_id
_entity_poly.type
_entity_poly.pdbx_seq_one_letter_code
_entity_poly.pdbx_strand_id
1 'polypeptide(L)'
;MFTSRVIDTLQIKYPIIQAGMAGAITTPELVAAVSNSGGLGTLGAGYMSPEQIRDAIYKIRERTDKPFGVNLLLTKEIQIEEEKINLAKGLLSGVNREFGIEEEEQLKLPKSYKEQLKVLVEENVPVVSFAFQTLEKEEIDELKRRGIKVIGTATHVAEAKVLAELGVDIIVGQGSEAGGHRGTFIGKEQNAMIGTFALIPQLVAAVPHIPIVAAGGVMNGQGLVAAFTLGAEAVQMGSAFLTSEESITHDVYKKAVLRSTDTSTTVTRAFSGKYARGIRNEFIEKHEGKEEDLPMYPVQNVLTSKIRQQAAKQNNGEYMSLWAGQASSLARIESAQHVVERVMEEANNVIEQLQNVYRKRPLE
;
A
#
# COMPACT_ATOMS: atom_id res chain seq x y z
N MET A 1 21.02 -5.03 17.24
CA MET A 1 20.64 -5.35 15.85
C MET A 1 19.32 -6.10 15.89
N PHE A 2 18.28 -5.61 15.23
CA PHE A 2 17.02 -6.34 15.15
C PHE A 2 17.22 -7.54 14.22
N THR A 3 16.75 -8.71 14.64
CA THR A 3 16.74 -9.92 13.81
C THR A 3 15.33 -10.48 13.83
N SER A 4 14.85 -10.97 12.69
CA SER A 4 13.51 -11.54 12.54
C SER A 4 13.46 -12.44 11.31
N ARG A 5 12.45 -13.32 11.21
CA ARG A 5 12.30 -14.19 10.03
C ARG A 5 12.10 -13.37 8.76
N VAL A 6 11.51 -12.17 8.85
CA VAL A 6 11.34 -11.26 7.71
C VAL A 6 12.70 -10.78 7.19
N ILE A 7 13.60 -10.36 8.08
CA ILE A 7 14.95 -9.90 7.73
C ILE A 7 15.70 -11.02 7.00
N ASP A 8 15.68 -12.24 7.56
CA ASP A 8 16.37 -13.40 6.99
C ASP A 8 15.76 -13.82 5.65
N THR A 9 14.42 -13.84 5.54
CA THR A 9 13.70 -14.26 4.34
C THR A 9 13.93 -13.29 3.18
N LEU A 10 13.98 -11.99 3.45
CA LEU A 10 14.13 -10.93 2.44
C LEU A 10 15.58 -10.52 2.20
N GLN A 11 16.52 -10.98 3.03
CA GLN A 11 17.94 -10.61 2.99
C GLN A 11 18.17 -9.09 3.06
N ILE A 12 17.41 -8.43 3.95
CA ILE A 12 17.52 -6.99 4.23
C ILE A 12 18.20 -6.77 5.58
N LYS A 13 18.59 -5.53 5.89
CA LYS A 13 19.27 -5.18 7.16
C LYS A 13 18.29 -4.76 8.25
N TYR A 14 17.25 -4.04 7.87
CA TYR A 14 16.28 -3.45 8.76
C TYR A 14 14.87 -3.96 8.48
N PRO A 15 14.04 -4.14 9.51
CA PRO A 15 12.68 -4.68 9.40
C PRO A 15 11.67 -3.63 8.90
N ILE A 16 12.04 -2.90 7.84
CA ILE A 16 11.27 -1.81 7.25
C ILE A 16 11.02 -2.13 5.78
N ILE A 17 9.75 -2.19 5.40
CA ILE A 17 9.30 -2.30 4.03
C ILE A 17 8.66 -0.96 3.62
N GLN A 18 9.17 -0.33 2.57
CA GLN A 18 8.49 0.80 1.95
C GLN A 18 7.35 0.24 1.08
N ALA A 19 6.11 0.71 1.30
CA ALA A 19 4.93 0.13 0.67
C ALA A 19 4.86 0.34 -0.85
N GLY A 20 4.44 -0.65 -1.64
CA GLY A 20 4.20 -0.48 -3.07
C GLY A 20 3.02 0.45 -3.37
N MET A 21 3.27 1.75 -3.51
CA MET A 21 2.22 2.77 -3.74
C MET A 21 2.05 3.03 -5.24
N ALA A 22 0.97 2.50 -5.82
CA ALA A 22 0.65 2.66 -7.23
C ALA A 22 0.22 4.11 -7.58
N GLY A 23 0.44 4.51 -8.84
CA GLY A 23 0.09 5.85 -9.34
C GLY A 23 1.27 6.80 -9.42
N ALA A 24 2.45 6.28 -9.82
CA ALA A 24 3.70 7.03 -9.95
C ALA A 24 4.24 7.61 -8.63
N ILE A 25 3.84 7.06 -7.47
CA ILE A 25 4.36 7.47 -6.16
C ILE A 25 5.70 6.77 -5.88
N THR A 26 5.74 5.46 -6.10
CA THR A 26 6.94 4.63 -5.91
C THR A 26 7.78 4.62 -7.19
N THR A 27 8.80 5.47 -7.21
CA THR A 27 9.76 5.59 -8.32
C THR A 27 10.90 4.58 -8.18
N PRO A 28 11.60 4.25 -9.28
CA PRO A 28 12.87 3.50 -9.20
C PRO A 28 13.87 4.13 -8.22
N GLU A 29 13.94 5.45 -8.16
CA GLU A 29 14.77 6.22 -7.23
C GLU A 29 14.39 5.96 -5.77
N LEU A 30 13.10 6.07 -5.42
CA LEU A 30 12.62 5.82 -4.06
C LEU A 30 12.85 4.36 -3.65
N VAL A 31 12.55 3.42 -4.54
CA VAL A 31 12.74 1.98 -4.29
C VAL A 31 14.21 1.68 -4.03
N ALA A 32 15.11 2.15 -4.89
CA ALA A 32 16.54 1.92 -4.72
C ALA A 32 17.09 2.61 -3.46
N ALA A 33 16.64 3.84 -3.13
CA ALA A 33 17.08 4.55 -1.94
C ALA A 33 16.76 3.78 -0.65
N VAL A 34 15.54 3.23 -0.54
CA VAL A 34 15.16 2.41 0.62
C VAL A 34 15.96 1.11 0.69
N SER A 35 16.10 0.41 -0.45
CA SER A 35 16.87 -0.83 -0.51
C SER A 35 18.34 -0.62 -0.15
N ASN A 36 18.97 0.44 -0.66
CA ASN A 36 20.35 0.82 -0.31
C ASN A 36 20.50 1.21 1.18
N SER A 37 19.44 1.75 1.79
CA SER A 37 19.41 2.10 3.22
C SER A 37 19.20 0.90 4.13
N GLY A 38 18.99 -0.29 3.55
CA GLY A 38 18.89 -1.56 4.26
C GLY A 38 17.46 -2.03 4.56
N GLY A 39 16.43 -1.31 4.10
CA GLY A 39 15.04 -1.81 4.09
C GLY A 39 14.71 -2.57 2.80
N LEU A 40 13.43 -2.85 2.57
CA LEU A 40 12.92 -3.32 1.28
C LEU A 40 12.17 -2.18 0.58
N GLY A 41 12.74 -1.62 -0.49
CA GLY A 41 12.00 -0.76 -1.41
C GLY A 41 10.99 -1.56 -2.24
N THR A 42 9.78 -1.04 -2.46
CA THR A 42 8.75 -1.76 -3.23
C THR A 42 8.13 -0.89 -4.32
N LEU A 43 8.22 -1.34 -5.58
CA LEU A 43 7.57 -0.70 -6.71
C LEU A 43 6.07 -1.03 -6.73
N GLY A 44 5.20 -0.02 -6.70
CA GLY A 44 3.75 -0.15 -6.84
C GLY A 44 3.32 -0.22 -8.31
N ALA A 45 3.25 -1.42 -8.86
CA ALA A 45 3.01 -1.66 -10.29
C ALA A 45 1.53 -1.81 -10.70
N GLY A 46 0.59 -1.58 -9.78
CA GLY A 46 -0.84 -1.83 -10.00
C GLY A 46 -1.49 -1.17 -11.22
N TYR A 47 -0.93 -0.07 -11.73
CA TYR A 47 -1.43 0.65 -12.93
C TYR A 47 -0.45 0.65 -14.10
N MET A 48 0.64 -0.10 -14.01
CA MET A 48 1.71 -0.09 -15.00
C MET A 48 1.49 -1.17 -16.07
N SER A 49 1.84 -0.87 -17.32
CA SER A 49 1.90 -1.90 -18.37
C SER A 49 3.09 -2.84 -18.15
N PRO A 50 3.09 -4.05 -18.74
CA PRO A 50 4.23 -4.96 -18.70
C PRO A 50 5.55 -4.30 -19.12
N GLU A 51 5.53 -3.44 -20.14
CA GLU A 51 6.70 -2.72 -20.64
C GLU A 51 7.21 -1.69 -19.63
N GLN A 52 6.30 -0.95 -18.99
CA GLN A 52 6.64 0.01 -17.94
C GLN A 52 7.23 -0.70 -16.71
N ILE A 53 6.68 -1.87 -16.34
CA ILE A 53 7.21 -2.68 -15.23
C ILE A 53 8.64 -3.12 -15.54
N ARG A 54 8.89 -3.64 -16.75
CA ARG A 54 10.23 -4.07 -17.18
C ARG A 54 11.23 -2.91 -17.15
N ASP A 55 10.87 -1.77 -17.72
CA ASP A 55 11.71 -0.56 -17.69
C ASP A 55 12.03 -0.10 -16.26
N ALA A 56 11.03 -0.09 -15.37
CA ALA A 56 11.25 0.28 -13.97
C ALA A 56 12.15 -0.72 -13.23
N ILE A 57 12.02 -2.03 -13.49
CA ILE A 57 12.91 -3.06 -12.92
C ILE A 57 14.36 -2.81 -13.34
N TYR A 58 14.62 -2.51 -14.62
CA TYR A 58 15.98 -2.19 -15.08
C TYR A 58 16.52 -0.94 -14.39
N LYS A 59 15.73 0.13 -14.31
CA LYS A 59 16.13 1.37 -13.62
C LYS A 59 16.43 1.17 -12.14
N ILE A 60 15.69 0.29 -11.45
CA ILE A 60 15.98 -0.07 -10.06
C ILE A 60 17.32 -0.80 -9.98
N ARG A 61 17.57 -1.79 -10.85
CA ARG A 61 18.82 -2.56 -10.89
C ARG A 61 20.05 -1.73 -11.24
N GLU A 62 19.89 -0.65 -12.00
CA GLU A 62 20.97 0.32 -12.25
C GLU A 62 21.38 1.09 -10.98
N ARG A 63 20.50 1.18 -9.98
CA ARG A 63 20.67 2.03 -8.79
C ARG A 63 20.93 1.24 -7.50
N THR A 64 20.65 -0.06 -7.49
CA THR A 64 20.88 -0.91 -6.30
C THR A 64 21.21 -2.35 -6.67
N ASP A 65 22.13 -2.93 -5.90
CA ASP A 65 22.42 -4.37 -5.86
C ASP A 65 21.62 -5.08 -4.75
N LYS A 66 20.83 -4.35 -3.96
CA LYS A 66 20.07 -4.86 -2.82
C LYS A 66 18.68 -5.38 -3.23
N PRO A 67 18.08 -6.28 -2.43
CA PRO A 67 16.72 -6.77 -2.69
C PRO A 67 15.70 -5.64 -2.78
N PHE A 68 14.74 -5.78 -3.69
CA PHE A 68 13.57 -4.91 -3.84
C PHE A 68 12.34 -5.75 -4.18
N GLY A 69 11.16 -5.19 -3.96
CA GLY A 69 9.89 -5.82 -4.30
C GLY A 69 9.14 -5.14 -5.43
N VAL A 70 8.24 -5.89 -6.06
CA VAL A 70 7.23 -5.35 -6.97
C VAL A 70 5.84 -5.77 -6.49
N ASN A 71 4.94 -4.81 -6.34
CA ASN A 71 3.58 -5.01 -5.85
C ASN A 71 2.56 -4.97 -7.00
N LEU A 72 1.72 -6.00 -7.07
CA LEU A 72 0.59 -6.07 -8.01
C LEU A 72 -0.75 -5.90 -7.30
N LEU A 73 -1.69 -5.23 -7.98
CA LEU A 73 -3.08 -5.15 -7.55
C LEU A 73 -3.88 -6.17 -8.37
N LEU A 74 -4.33 -7.24 -7.72
CA LEU A 74 -4.97 -8.35 -8.40
C LEU A 74 -6.48 -8.09 -8.54
N THR A 75 -6.97 -8.02 -9.77
CA THR A 75 -8.41 -7.90 -10.04
C THR A 75 -9.00 -9.25 -10.38
N LYS A 76 -10.24 -9.49 -9.93
CA LYS A 76 -11.09 -10.54 -10.50
C LYS A 76 -11.49 -10.16 -11.93
N GLU A 77 -12.19 -11.07 -12.60
CA GLU A 77 -12.94 -10.72 -13.81
C GLU A 77 -13.84 -9.50 -13.55
N ILE A 78 -13.78 -8.54 -14.47
CA ILE A 78 -14.45 -7.26 -14.30
C ILE A 78 -15.92 -7.45 -14.68
N GLN A 79 -16.81 -7.30 -13.69
CA GLN A 79 -18.24 -7.28 -13.93
C GLN A 79 -18.66 -5.87 -14.33
N ILE A 80 -19.31 -5.76 -15.48
CA ILE A 80 -19.82 -4.49 -16.02
C ILE A 80 -21.29 -4.39 -15.65
N GLU A 81 -21.62 -3.41 -14.80
CA GLU A 81 -22.99 -3.07 -14.42
C GLU A 81 -23.37 -1.75 -15.12
N GLU A 82 -23.97 -1.83 -16.31
CA GLU A 82 -24.26 -0.66 -17.16
C GLU A 82 -25.09 0.41 -16.44
N GLU A 83 -26.05 -0.01 -15.61
CA GLU A 83 -26.88 0.90 -14.81
C GLU A 83 -26.02 1.76 -13.85
N LYS A 84 -25.09 1.15 -13.12
CA LYS A 84 -24.17 1.87 -12.22
C LYS A 84 -23.20 2.76 -13.00
N ILE A 85 -22.77 2.34 -14.18
CA ILE A 85 -21.92 3.15 -15.04
C ILE A 85 -22.66 4.42 -15.49
N ASN A 86 -23.91 4.28 -15.94
CA ASN A 86 -24.74 5.41 -16.36
C ASN A 86 -25.03 6.36 -15.19
N LEU A 87 -25.32 5.82 -14.01
CA LEU A 87 -25.50 6.64 -12.81
C LEU A 87 -24.20 7.40 -12.45
N ALA A 88 -23.06 6.71 -12.43
CA ALA A 88 -21.77 7.35 -12.18
C ALA A 88 -21.45 8.44 -13.21
N LYS A 89 -21.70 8.20 -14.49
CA LYS A 89 -21.58 9.22 -15.54
C LYS A 89 -22.47 10.44 -15.26
N GLY A 90 -23.71 10.22 -14.82
CA GLY A 90 -24.62 11.27 -14.38
C GLY A 90 -24.05 12.10 -13.22
N LEU A 91 -23.56 11.44 -12.16
CA LEU A 91 -22.95 12.07 -11.00
C LEU A 91 -21.67 12.87 -11.35
N LEU A 92 -20.89 12.37 -12.30
CA LEU A 92 -19.63 12.99 -12.73
C LEU A 92 -19.83 14.08 -13.80
N SER A 93 -21.02 14.19 -14.42
CA SER A 93 -21.27 15.10 -15.56
C SER A 93 -20.97 16.57 -15.26
N GLY A 94 -21.31 17.05 -14.06
CA GLY A 94 -21.02 18.42 -13.63
C GLY A 94 -19.53 18.68 -13.52
N VAL A 95 -18.80 17.76 -12.88
CA VAL A 95 -17.34 17.83 -12.73
C VAL A 95 -16.65 17.72 -14.09
N ASN A 96 -17.11 16.81 -14.96
CA ASN A 96 -16.57 16.68 -16.31
C ASN A 96 -16.71 17.97 -17.12
N ARG A 97 -17.86 18.67 -17.02
CA ARG A 97 -18.07 19.96 -17.67
C ARG A 97 -17.12 21.04 -17.13
N GLU A 98 -16.94 21.09 -15.82
CA GLU A 98 -16.02 22.04 -15.15
C GLU A 98 -14.57 21.85 -15.61
N PHE A 99 -14.12 20.59 -15.75
CA PHE A 99 -12.77 20.25 -16.19
C PHE A 99 -12.60 20.15 -17.72
N GLY A 100 -13.65 20.41 -18.51
CA GLY A 100 -13.60 20.29 -19.98
C GLY A 100 -13.32 18.86 -20.46
N ILE A 101 -13.81 17.86 -19.74
CA ILE A 101 -13.60 16.44 -20.04
C ILE A 101 -14.74 15.95 -20.93
N GLU A 102 -14.38 15.50 -22.14
CA GLU A 102 -15.29 14.82 -23.04
C GLU A 102 -15.56 13.38 -22.57
N GLU A 103 -16.82 12.98 -22.69
CA GLU A 103 -17.26 11.64 -22.35
C GLU A 103 -16.77 10.64 -23.40
N GLU A 104 -16.15 9.54 -22.96
CA GLU A 104 -15.75 8.47 -23.86
C GLU A 104 -16.92 7.52 -24.12
N GLU A 105 -17.11 7.16 -25.38
CA GLU A 105 -18.09 6.14 -25.78
C GLU A 105 -17.75 4.76 -25.21
N GLN A 106 -16.46 4.42 -25.11
CA GLN A 106 -16.00 3.10 -24.65
C GLN A 106 -14.97 3.20 -23.52
N LEU A 107 -15.22 2.50 -22.41
CA LEU A 107 -14.29 2.40 -21.30
C LEU A 107 -13.14 1.44 -21.61
N LYS A 108 -11.91 1.93 -21.47
CA LYS A 108 -10.70 1.09 -21.54
C LYS A 108 -10.34 0.57 -20.15
N LEU A 109 -10.74 -0.66 -19.88
CA LEU A 109 -10.44 -1.33 -18.61
C LEU A 109 -9.00 -1.87 -18.60
N PRO A 110 -8.35 -1.92 -17.41
CA PRO A 110 -7.03 -2.50 -17.28
C PRO A 110 -7.04 -3.98 -17.67
N LYS A 111 -5.92 -4.44 -18.23
CA LYS A 111 -5.72 -5.85 -18.55
C LYS A 111 -5.53 -6.69 -17.29
N SER A 112 -5.62 -8.01 -17.46
CA SER A 112 -5.33 -8.99 -16.42
C SER A 112 -3.92 -8.84 -15.84
N TYR A 113 -3.78 -9.05 -14.52
CA TYR A 113 -2.50 -9.03 -13.82
C TYR A 113 -1.52 -10.10 -14.34
N LYS A 114 -2.01 -11.13 -15.05
CA LYS A 114 -1.19 -12.25 -15.55
C LYS A 114 -0.06 -11.76 -16.47
N GLU A 115 -0.31 -10.76 -17.32
CA GLU A 115 0.74 -10.16 -18.16
C GLU A 115 1.82 -9.46 -17.33
N GLN A 116 1.43 -8.81 -16.23
CA GLN A 116 2.36 -8.15 -15.31
C GLN A 116 3.19 -9.19 -14.54
N LEU A 117 2.53 -10.21 -13.99
CA LEU A 117 3.19 -11.31 -13.27
C LEU A 117 4.21 -12.03 -14.15
N LYS A 118 3.88 -12.26 -15.42
CA LYS A 118 4.80 -12.85 -16.39
C LYS A 118 6.11 -12.07 -16.49
N VAL A 119 6.06 -10.73 -16.53
CA VAL A 119 7.27 -9.90 -16.52
C VAL A 119 8.08 -10.11 -15.24
N LEU A 120 7.43 -10.18 -14.07
CA LEU A 120 8.13 -10.38 -12.79
C LEU A 120 8.86 -11.73 -12.74
N VAL A 121 8.26 -12.77 -13.33
CA VAL A 121 8.84 -14.11 -13.46
C VAL A 121 10.00 -14.12 -14.45
N GLU A 122 9.83 -13.51 -15.63
CA GLU A 122 10.86 -13.39 -16.67
C GLU A 122 12.08 -12.62 -16.17
N GLU A 123 11.85 -11.52 -15.47
CA GLU A 123 12.91 -10.66 -14.95
C GLU A 123 13.53 -11.20 -13.66
N ASN A 124 12.97 -12.24 -13.04
CA ASN A 124 13.41 -12.83 -11.78
C ASN A 124 13.60 -11.77 -10.66
N VAL A 125 12.53 -11.02 -10.37
CA VAL A 125 12.57 -10.01 -9.29
C VAL A 125 12.75 -10.69 -7.92
N PRO A 126 13.42 -10.05 -6.94
CA PRO A 126 13.67 -10.71 -5.65
C PRO A 126 12.38 -11.01 -4.84
N VAL A 127 11.40 -10.10 -4.91
CA VAL A 127 10.16 -10.19 -4.14
C VAL A 127 8.96 -9.78 -5.00
N VAL A 128 7.90 -10.58 -4.96
CA VAL A 128 6.57 -10.25 -5.48
C VAL A 128 5.62 -10.08 -4.30
N SER A 129 4.92 -8.96 -4.25
CA SER A 129 3.84 -8.74 -3.29
C SER A 129 2.52 -8.48 -4.00
N PHE A 130 1.40 -8.79 -3.34
CA PHE A 130 0.08 -8.58 -3.93
C PHE A 130 -0.99 -8.19 -2.91
N ALA A 131 -2.05 -7.55 -3.42
CA ALA A 131 -3.24 -7.18 -2.67
C ALA A 131 -4.51 -7.38 -3.52
N PHE A 132 -5.68 -7.26 -2.86
CA PHE A 132 -7.05 -7.31 -3.41
C PHE A 132 -7.62 -8.68 -3.73
N GLN A 133 -6.80 -9.62 -4.18
CA GLN A 133 -7.14 -11.02 -4.44
C GLN A 133 -5.92 -11.89 -4.13
N THR A 134 -5.99 -13.18 -4.45
CA THR A 134 -4.88 -14.11 -4.33
C THR A 134 -4.28 -14.42 -5.70
N LEU A 135 -2.98 -14.74 -5.71
CA LEU A 135 -2.40 -15.51 -6.80
C LEU A 135 -2.91 -16.96 -6.73
N GLU A 136 -2.91 -17.65 -7.87
CA GLU A 136 -3.19 -19.09 -7.89
C GLU A 136 -2.05 -19.87 -7.24
N LYS A 137 -2.35 -21.07 -6.74
CA LYS A 137 -1.36 -21.90 -6.05
C LYS A 137 -0.15 -22.20 -6.94
N GLU A 138 -0.40 -22.52 -8.21
CA GLU A 138 0.63 -22.86 -9.19
C GLU A 138 1.55 -21.67 -9.49
N GLU A 139 1.02 -20.44 -9.41
CA GLU A 139 1.79 -19.21 -9.60
C GLU A 139 2.71 -18.95 -8.41
N ILE A 140 2.20 -19.13 -7.19
CA ILE A 140 3.00 -19.03 -5.98
C ILE A 140 4.11 -20.08 -6.00
N ASP A 141 3.78 -21.33 -6.35
CA ASP A 141 4.76 -22.40 -6.42
C ASP A 141 5.84 -22.14 -7.50
N GLU A 142 5.47 -21.55 -8.64
CA GLU A 142 6.44 -21.14 -9.69
C GLU A 142 7.37 -20.03 -9.23
N LEU A 143 6.84 -18.98 -8.59
CA LEU A 143 7.65 -17.90 -8.01
C LEU A 143 8.66 -18.48 -7.02
N LYS A 144 8.20 -19.36 -6.12
CA LYS A 144 9.04 -19.97 -5.08
C LYS A 144 10.09 -20.91 -5.66
N ARG A 145 9.78 -21.69 -6.70
CA ARG A 145 10.76 -22.52 -7.42
C ARG A 145 11.92 -21.70 -7.99
N ARG A 146 11.68 -20.45 -8.36
CA ARG A 146 12.69 -19.51 -8.85
C ARG A 146 13.42 -18.76 -7.74
N GLY A 147 13.07 -19.01 -6.47
CA GLY A 147 13.63 -18.32 -5.31
C GLY A 147 13.01 -16.94 -5.06
N ILE A 148 11.97 -16.55 -5.81
CA ILE A 148 11.27 -15.28 -5.63
C ILE A 148 10.40 -15.37 -4.38
N LYS A 149 10.54 -14.39 -3.48
CA LYS A 149 9.73 -14.34 -2.24
C LYS A 149 8.35 -13.78 -2.52
N VAL A 150 7.34 -14.37 -1.88
CA VAL A 150 5.93 -14.03 -2.10
C VAL A 150 5.33 -13.42 -0.84
N ILE A 151 4.76 -12.21 -0.96
CA ILE A 151 4.11 -11.49 0.13
C ILE A 151 2.63 -11.25 -0.20
N GLY A 152 1.73 -11.76 0.63
CA GLY A 152 0.28 -11.50 0.50
C GLY A 152 -0.22 -10.47 1.52
N THR A 153 -1.25 -9.71 1.18
CA THR A 153 -1.89 -8.75 2.11
C THR A 153 -3.17 -9.33 2.70
N ALA A 154 -3.33 -9.28 4.03
CA ALA A 154 -4.53 -9.66 4.74
C ALA A 154 -5.06 -8.51 5.61
N THR A 155 -6.38 -8.40 5.69
CA THR A 155 -7.11 -7.41 6.48
C THR A 155 -7.87 -8.02 7.65
N HIS A 156 -8.00 -9.35 7.68
CA HIS A 156 -8.54 -10.12 8.80
C HIS A 156 -8.03 -11.57 8.79
N VAL A 157 -8.33 -12.32 9.86
CA VAL A 157 -7.80 -13.68 10.10
C VAL A 157 -8.12 -14.67 8.99
N ALA A 158 -9.37 -14.68 8.47
CA ALA A 158 -9.74 -15.63 7.41
C ALA A 158 -8.90 -15.47 6.13
N GLU A 159 -8.53 -14.24 5.76
CA GLU A 159 -7.63 -13.98 4.63
C GLU A 159 -6.22 -14.47 4.90
N ALA A 160 -5.70 -14.23 6.11
CA ALA A 160 -4.37 -14.72 6.48
C ALA A 160 -4.27 -16.25 6.44
N LYS A 161 -5.33 -16.96 6.84
CA LYS A 161 -5.38 -18.44 6.73
C LYS A 161 -5.32 -18.90 5.28
N VAL A 162 -6.07 -18.27 4.38
CA VAL A 162 -6.02 -18.59 2.94
C VAL A 162 -4.63 -18.33 2.37
N LEU A 163 -4.02 -17.19 2.68
CA LEU A 163 -2.65 -16.89 2.24
C LEU A 163 -1.64 -17.92 2.78
N ALA A 164 -1.84 -18.40 4.00
CA ALA A 164 -0.98 -19.42 4.60
C ALA A 164 -1.11 -20.78 3.92
N GLU A 165 -2.33 -21.22 3.61
CA GLU A 165 -2.60 -22.43 2.85
C GLU A 165 -2.02 -22.37 1.43
N LEU A 166 -2.12 -21.19 0.80
CA LEU A 166 -1.48 -20.92 -0.49
C LEU A 166 0.05 -20.92 -0.41
N GLY A 167 0.63 -20.77 0.77
CA GLY A 167 2.06 -20.93 1.01
C GLY A 167 2.89 -19.69 0.67
N VAL A 168 2.34 -18.49 0.86
CA VAL A 168 3.13 -17.24 0.81
C VAL A 168 4.25 -17.28 1.87
N ASP A 169 5.32 -16.53 1.64
CA ASP A 169 6.45 -16.49 2.58
C ASP A 169 6.21 -15.50 3.73
N ILE A 170 5.44 -14.44 3.47
CA ILE A 170 5.17 -13.35 4.43
C ILE A 170 3.73 -12.86 4.24
N ILE A 171 3.06 -12.48 5.34
CA ILE A 171 1.76 -11.80 5.29
C ILE A 171 1.87 -10.38 5.82
N VAL A 172 1.41 -9.41 5.03
CA VAL A 172 1.21 -8.03 5.49
C VAL A 172 -0.18 -7.93 6.12
N GLY A 173 -0.23 -7.72 7.44
CA GLY A 173 -1.44 -7.39 8.17
C GLY A 173 -1.76 -5.91 8.03
N GLN A 174 -2.72 -5.58 7.17
CA GLN A 174 -3.09 -4.20 6.87
C GLN A 174 -4.24 -3.75 7.78
N GLY A 175 -3.92 -3.01 8.85
CA GLY A 175 -4.92 -2.39 9.71
C GLY A 175 -5.69 -1.26 9.00
N SER A 176 -6.81 -0.87 9.58
CA SER A 176 -7.70 0.16 9.01
C SER A 176 -7.12 1.57 9.03
N GLU A 177 -6.02 1.80 9.75
CA GLU A 177 -5.24 3.04 9.75
C GLU A 177 -4.46 3.26 8.44
N ALA A 178 -4.25 2.19 7.65
CA ALA A 178 -3.46 2.25 6.43
C ALA A 178 -4.07 3.19 5.38
N GLY A 179 -3.21 3.94 4.68
CA GLY A 179 -3.58 4.76 3.53
C GLY A 179 -3.78 3.92 2.26
N GLY A 180 -4.51 4.48 1.31
CA GLY A 180 -4.81 3.82 0.03
C GLY A 180 -5.83 2.70 0.18
N HIS A 181 -5.93 1.85 -0.83
CA HIS A 181 -6.94 0.79 -0.90
C HIS A 181 -6.83 -0.22 0.23
N ARG A 182 -7.98 -0.65 0.73
CA ARG A 182 -8.12 -1.84 1.56
C ARG A 182 -7.75 -3.08 0.75
N GLY A 183 -6.90 -3.94 1.30
CA GLY A 183 -6.44 -5.17 0.67
C GLY A 183 -7.48 -6.29 0.63
N THR A 184 -8.65 -6.06 1.25
CA THR A 184 -9.68 -7.07 1.49
C THR A 184 -10.11 -7.78 0.20
N PHE A 185 -10.14 -9.10 0.28
CA PHE A 185 -10.50 -10.04 -0.77
C PHE A 185 -11.55 -11.08 -0.34
N ILE A 186 -11.82 -11.24 0.96
CA ILE A 186 -12.90 -12.09 1.50
C ILE A 186 -13.93 -11.23 2.24
N GLY A 187 -15.22 -11.45 1.95
CA GLY A 187 -16.31 -10.78 2.65
C GLY A 187 -16.49 -9.30 2.28
N LYS A 188 -17.19 -8.55 3.13
CA LYS A 188 -17.48 -7.11 2.93
C LYS A 188 -16.33 -6.27 3.45
N GLU A 189 -15.81 -5.36 2.62
CA GLU A 189 -14.68 -4.48 2.97
C GLU A 189 -14.93 -3.62 4.23
N GLN A 190 -16.17 -3.18 4.43
CA GLN A 190 -16.55 -2.38 5.61
C GLN A 190 -16.41 -3.15 6.92
N ASN A 191 -16.59 -4.48 6.89
CA ASN A 191 -16.40 -5.34 8.06
C ASN A 191 -14.90 -5.57 8.35
N ALA A 192 -14.03 -5.33 7.37
CA ALA A 192 -12.58 -5.52 7.45
C ALA A 192 -11.83 -4.25 7.88
N MET A 193 -12.48 -3.41 8.68
CA MET A 193 -11.93 -2.16 9.25
C MET A 193 -11.28 -2.37 10.62
N ILE A 194 -10.62 -3.52 10.82
CA ILE A 194 -9.92 -3.86 12.07
C ILE A 194 -8.66 -3.00 12.20
N GLY A 195 -8.49 -2.29 13.31
CA GLY A 195 -7.29 -1.49 13.58
C GLY A 195 -6.04 -2.35 13.78
N THR A 196 -4.87 -1.80 13.45
CA THR A 196 -3.56 -2.48 13.48
C THR A 196 -3.30 -3.10 14.85
N PHE A 197 -3.60 -2.37 15.92
CA PHE A 197 -3.39 -2.85 17.30
C PHE A 197 -4.15 -4.15 17.60
N ALA A 198 -5.37 -4.30 17.07
CA ALA A 198 -6.16 -5.51 17.24
C ALA A 198 -5.85 -6.58 16.19
N LEU A 199 -5.55 -6.18 14.95
CA LEU A 199 -5.35 -7.08 13.83
C LEU A 199 -4.09 -7.92 14.00
N ILE A 200 -2.94 -7.28 14.24
CA ILE A 200 -1.63 -7.94 14.25
C ILE A 200 -1.55 -9.12 15.22
N PRO A 201 -1.90 -9.01 16.51
CA PRO A 201 -1.81 -10.15 17.42
C PRO A 201 -2.77 -11.29 17.03
N GLN A 202 -3.92 -10.98 16.44
CA GLN A 202 -4.84 -12.00 15.93
C GLN A 202 -4.27 -12.77 14.74
N LEU A 203 -3.58 -12.08 13.82
CA LEU A 203 -2.91 -12.74 12.69
C LEU A 203 -1.76 -13.62 13.17
N VAL A 204 -0.91 -13.09 14.05
CA VAL A 204 0.23 -13.82 14.64
C VAL A 204 -0.25 -15.10 15.33
N ALA A 205 -1.34 -15.03 16.11
CA ALA A 205 -1.91 -16.19 16.78
C ALA A 205 -2.55 -17.20 15.80
N ALA A 206 -3.14 -16.73 14.70
CA ALA A 206 -3.85 -17.59 13.75
C ALA A 206 -2.93 -18.35 12.79
N VAL A 207 -1.78 -17.75 12.40
CA VAL A 207 -0.83 -18.32 11.44
C VAL A 207 0.63 -18.18 11.93
N PRO A 208 0.99 -18.73 13.10
CA PRO A 208 2.27 -18.45 13.77
C PRO A 208 3.52 -18.90 12.97
N HIS A 209 3.34 -19.80 12.01
CA HIS A 209 4.39 -20.33 11.14
C HIS A 209 4.77 -19.38 10.01
N ILE A 210 3.97 -18.35 9.72
CA ILE A 210 4.26 -17.33 8.71
C ILE A 210 4.56 -16.00 9.40
N PRO A 211 5.68 -15.33 9.06
CA PRO A 211 5.97 -14.02 9.62
C PRO A 211 4.94 -12.96 9.21
N ILE A 212 4.55 -12.13 10.19
CA ILE A 212 3.58 -11.04 9.99
C ILE A 212 4.31 -9.70 9.92
N VAL A 213 3.98 -8.90 8.91
CA VAL A 213 4.41 -7.51 8.75
C VAL A 213 3.24 -6.59 9.09
N ALA A 214 3.44 -5.64 10.01
CA ALA A 214 2.39 -4.68 10.36
C ALA A 214 2.33 -3.53 9.36
N ALA A 215 1.15 -3.24 8.82
CA ALA A 215 0.90 -2.09 7.95
C ALA A 215 -0.31 -1.28 8.43
N GLY A 216 -0.14 0.04 8.52
CA GLY A 216 -1.16 0.95 9.02
C GLY A 216 -0.69 1.73 10.24
N GLY A 217 -0.72 3.05 10.18
CA GLY A 217 -0.37 3.93 11.30
C GLY A 217 1.12 4.01 11.68
N VAL A 218 2.00 3.14 11.15
CA VAL A 218 3.44 3.17 11.46
C VAL A 218 4.16 4.27 10.66
N MET A 219 4.72 5.26 11.37
CA MET A 219 5.40 6.43 10.79
C MET A 219 6.81 6.70 11.36
N ASN A 220 7.14 6.07 12.49
CA ASN A 220 8.29 6.41 13.32
C ASN A 220 8.75 5.19 14.16
N GLY A 221 9.84 5.32 14.91
CA GLY A 221 10.39 4.23 15.72
C GLY A 221 9.47 3.76 16.85
N GLN A 222 8.63 4.63 17.41
CA GLN A 222 7.61 4.23 18.39
C GLN A 222 6.59 3.27 17.78
N GLY A 223 6.11 3.57 16.57
CA GLY A 223 5.22 2.68 15.82
C GLY A 223 5.87 1.33 15.49
N LEU A 224 7.16 1.33 15.16
CA LEU A 224 7.93 0.10 14.94
C LEU A 224 7.99 -0.78 16.21
N VAL A 225 8.36 -0.20 17.35
CA VAL A 225 8.43 -0.94 18.63
C VAL A 225 7.05 -1.43 19.08
N ALA A 226 6.01 -0.63 18.88
CA ALA A 226 4.63 -1.05 19.16
C ALA A 226 4.23 -2.26 18.30
N ALA A 227 4.52 -2.24 17.00
CA ALA A 227 4.25 -3.36 16.11
C ALA A 227 4.98 -4.65 16.53
N PHE A 228 6.24 -4.54 16.98
CA PHE A 228 7.00 -5.68 17.50
C PHE A 228 6.42 -6.23 18.80
N THR A 229 5.95 -5.35 19.68
CA THR A 229 5.28 -5.75 20.91
C THR A 229 4.00 -6.54 20.63
N LEU A 230 3.33 -6.26 19.51
CA LEU A 230 2.15 -6.99 19.02
C LEU A 230 2.50 -8.32 18.31
N GLY A 231 3.79 -8.62 18.11
CA GLY A 231 4.28 -9.85 17.48
C GLY A 231 4.59 -9.72 15.99
N ALA A 232 4.52 -8.53 15.39
CA ALA A 232 5.02 -8.35 14.02
C ALA A 232 6.55 -8.48 13.97
N GLU A 233 7.05 -8.88 12.81
CA GLU A 233 8.48 -9.11 12.56
C GLU A 233 9.11 -8.09 11.61
N ALA A 234 8.26 -7.24 11.01
CA ALA A 234 8.63 -6.03 10.31
C ALA A 234 7.42 -5.08 10.21
N VAL A 235 7.64 -3.89 9.68
CA VAL A 235 6.59 -2.93 9.36
C VAL A 235 6.61 -2.59 7.88
N GLN A 236 5.43 -2.33 7.32
CA GLN A 236 5.27 -1.76 5.99
C GLN A 236 4.72 -0.34 6.10
N MET A 237 5.51 0.63 5.63
CA MET A 237 5.25 2.06 5.79
C MET A 237 4.99 2.68 4.41
N GLY A 238 3.81 3.30 4.25
CA GLY A 238 3.43 4.01 3.02
C GLY A 238 3.53 5.52 3.21
N SER A 239 2.64 6.09 4.03
CA SER A 239 2.53 7.54 4.22
C SER A 239 3.81 8.22 4.71
N ALA A 240 4.69 7.50 5.42
CA ALA A 240 5.99 8.02 5.86
C ALA A 240 6.93 8.38 4.69
N PHE A 241 6.75 7.77 3.52
CA PHE A 241 7.59 7.97 2.34
C PHE A 241 6.94 8.84 1.25
N LEU A 242 5.69 9.31 1.45
CA LEU A 242 4.98 10.13 0.44
C LEU A 242 5.71 11.45 0.16
N THR A 243 6.26 12.05 1.20
CA THR A 243 6.92 13.36 1.20
C THR A 243 8.43 13.27 1.06
N SER A 244 8.97 12.09 0.79
CA SER A 244 10.40 11.91 0.57
C SER A 244 10.90 12.66 -0.66
N GLU A 245 12.19 12.97 -0.67
CA GLU A 245 12.85 13.70 -1.76
C GLU A 245 12.78 12.92 -3.09
N GLU A 246 12.89 11.59 -3.02
CA GLU A 246 12.87 10.67 -4.17
C GLU A 246 11.44 10.40 -4.70
N SER A 247 10.42 10.75 -3.92
CA SER A 247 9.02 10.61 -4.31
C SER A 247 8.65 11.71 -5.31
N ILE A 248 8.13 11.34 -6.49
CA ILE A 248 7.59 12.30 -7.47
C ILE A 248 6.11 12.62 -7.24
N THR A 249 5.61 12.32 -6.04
CA THR A 249 4.24 12.69 -5.63
C THR A 249 4.02 14.19 -5.85
N HIS A 250 2.91 14.53 -6.48
CA HIS A 250 2.56 15.91 -6.82
C HIS A 250 2.62 16.85 -5.59
N ASP A 251 3.14 18.06 -5.76
CA ASP A 251 3.40 19.00 -4.65
C ASP A 251 2.15 19.33 -3.83
N VAL A 252 1.00 19.47 -4.48
CA VAL A 252 -0.29 19.70 -3.79
C VAL A 252 -0.62 18.55 -2.85
N TYR A 253 -0.33 17.31 -3.26
CA TYR A 253 -0.55 16.13 -2.44
C TYR A 253 0.46 16.06 -1.30
N LYS A 254 1.76 16.30 -1.55
CA LYS A 254 2.76 16.41 -0.47
C LYS A 254 2.37 17.47 0.57
N LYS A 255 1.92 18.65 0.12
CA LYS A 255 1.45 19.74 1.01
C LYS A 255 0.21 19.33 1.80
N ALA A 256 -0.73 18.62 1.20
CA ALA A 256 -1.91 18.12 1.90
C ALA A 256 -1.53 17.11 2.99
N VAL A 257 -0.60 16.20 2.72
CA VAL A 257 -0.07 15.24 3.71
C VAL A 257 0.59 15.98 4.88
N LEU A 258 1.48 16.94 4.60
CA LEU A 258 2.19 17.70 5.64
C LEU A 258 1.28 18.60 6.49
N ARG A 259 0.12 19.01 5.95
CA ARG A 259 -0.88 19.82 6.66
C ARG A 259 -1.97 18.99 7.33
N SER A 260 -1.96 17.67 7.14
CA SER A 260 -2.98 16.80 7.68
C SER A 260 -2.94 16.75 9.21
N THR A 261 -4.12 16.59 9.80
CA THR A 261 -4.36 16.35 11.22
C THR A 261 -4.78 14.89 11.44
N ASP A 262 -4.92 14.50 12.70
CA ASP A 262 -5.46 13.21 13.14
C ASP A 262 -6.86 12.90 12.56
N THR A 263 -7.66 13.92 12.22
CA THR A 263 -9.01 13.80 11.67
C THR A 263 -9.11 14.07 10.16
N SER A 264 -7.99 14.31 9.48
CA SER A 264 -8.00 14.70 8.06
C SER A 264 -8.31 13.58 7.07
N THR A 265 -8.22 12.31 7.47
CA THR A 265 -8.42 11.18 6.54
C THR A 265 -9.75 10.48 6.74
N THR A 266 -10.34 10.03 5.63
CA THR A 266 -11.56 9.23 5.61
C THR A 266 -11.42 8.04 4.67
N VAL A 267 -12.32 7.07 4.78
CA VAL A 267 -12.40 5.90 3.91
C VAL A 267 -13.54 6.11 2.91
N THR A 268 -13.23 5.95 1.62
CA THR A 268 -14.18 6.19 0.52
C THR A 268 -13.91 5.24 -0.63
N ARG A 269 -14.92 4.95 -1.43
CA ARG A 269 -14.78 4.32 -2.75
C ARG A 269 -15.10 5.26 -3.90
N ALA A 270 -15.36 6.54 -3.64
CA ALA A 270 -15.76 7.53 -4.64
C ALA A 270 -14.82 7.59 -5.86
N PHE A 271 -13.51 7.55 -5.62
CA PHE A 271 -12.52 7.62 -6.71
C PHE A 271 -12.41 6.34 -7.52
N SER A 272 -12.55 5.17 -6.90
CA SER A 272 -12.02 3.93 -7.49
C SER A 272 -13.00 2.77 -7.55
N GLY A 273 -14.09 2.81 -6.79
CA GLY A 273 -15.04 1.71 -6.66
C GLY A 273 -14.62 0.64 -5.63
N LYS A 274 -13.46 0.80 -5.01
CA LYS A 274 -12.98 -0.01 -3.87
C LYS A 274 -12.62 0.91 -2.72
N TYR A 275 -12.88 0.49 -1.48
CA TYR A 275 -12.60 1.34 -0.32
C TYR A 275 -11.11 1.64 -0.20
N ALA A 276 -10.79 2.93 -0.06
CA ALA A 276 -9.45 3.44 0.12
C ALA A 276 -9.45 4.60 1.12
N ARG A 277 -8.38 4.71 1.91
CA ARG A 277 -8.21 5.81 2.85
C ARG A 277 -7.40 6.94 2.24
N GLY A 278 -7.95 8.15 2.28
CA GLY A 278 -7.30 9.37 1.78
C GLY A 278 -7.67 10.59 2.60
N ILE A 279 -6.97 11.69 2.34
CA ILE A 279 -7.29 13.00 2.88
C ILE A 279 -8.65 13.42 2.32
N ARG A 280 -9.58 13.79 3.20
CA ARG A 280 -10.92 14.25 2.84
C ARG A 280 -10.82 15.52 1.99
N ASN A 281 -11.57 15.56 0.89
CA ASN A 281 -11.59 16.67 -0.06
C ASN A 281 -12.96 16.81 -0.73
N GLU A 282 -13.18 17.89 -1.48
CA GLU A 282 -14.48 18.22 -2.08
C GLU A 282 -15.07 17.08 -2.92
N PHE A 283 -14.24 16.35 -3.69
CA PHE A 283 -14.72 15.22 -4.48
C PHE A 283 -15.29 14.11 -3.59
N ILE A 284 -14.65 13.79 -2.46
CA ILE A 284 -15.17 12.80 -1.50
C ILE A 284 -16.48 13.30 -0.90
N GLU A 285 -16.54 14.57 -0.47
CA GLU A 285 -17.72 15.16 0.15
C GLU A 285 -18.94 15.14 -0.79
N LYS A 286 -18.74 15.41 -2.08
CA LYS A 286 -19.82 15.39 -3.09
C LYS A 286 -20.40 14.00 -3.33
N HIS A 287 -19.64 12.94 -3.05
CA HIS A 287 -20.03 11.54 -3.24
C HIS A 287 -20.46 10.84 -1.94
N GLU A 288 -20.29 11.49 -0.79
CA GLU A 288 -20.70 10.96 0.51
C GLU A 288 -22.19 10.55 0.49
N GLY A 289 -22.49 9.35 0.97
CA GLY A 289 -23.85 8.78 0.96
C GLY A 289 -24.35 8.26 -0.39
N LYS A 290 -23.63 8.47 -1.49
CA LYS A 290 -23.97 7.97 -2.85
C LYS A 290 -23.05 6.84 -3.30
N GLU A 291 -22.09 6.48 -2.46
CA GLU A 291 -21.06 5.53 -2.83
C GLU A 291 -21.65 4.17 -3.17
N GLU A 292 -22.73 3.73 -2.50
CA GLU A 292 -23.40 2.43 -2.70
C GLU A 292 -23.71 2.10 -4.17
N ASP A 293 -24.07 3.12 -4.96
CA ASP A 293 -24.49 2.93 -6.34
C ASP A 293 -23.35 3.10 -7.36
N LEU A 294 -22.13 3.40 -6.91
CA LEU A 294 -20.97 3.52 -7.80
C LEU A 294 -20.51 2.14 -8.31
N PRO A 295 -20.00 2.05 -9.55
CA PRO A 295 -19.36 0.85 -10.07
C PRO A 295 -18.22 0.37 -9.17
N MET A 296 -18.03 -0.95 -9.13
CA MET A 296 -16.91 -1.55 -8.41
C MET A 296 -15.58 -1.27 -9.12
N TYR A 297 -14.47 -1.42 -8.38
CA TYR A 297 -13.14 -1.36 -8.97
C TYR A 297 -12.95 -2.45 -10.04
N PRO A 298 -12.29 -2.15 -11.18
CA PRO A 298 -11.61 -0.90 -11.52
C PRO A 298 -12.45 0.10 -12.34
N VAL A 299 -13.74 -0.16 -12.58
CA VAL A 299 -14.57 0.65 -13.49
C VAL A 299 -14.65 2.11 -13.03
N GLN A 300 -14.97 2.35 -11.76
CA GLN A 300 -15.03 3.70 -11.21
C GLN A 300 -13.65 4.38 -11.22
N ASN A 301 -12.56 3.64 -11.02
CA ASN A 301 -11.20 4.17 -11.11
C ASN A 301 -10.88 4.72 -12.52
N VAL A 302 -11.37 4.05 -13.56
CA VAL A 302 -11.24 4.51 -14.95
C VAL A 302 -12.10 5.75 -15.19
N LEU A 303 -13.36 5.74 -14.76
CA LEU A 303 -14.29 6.86 -14.92
C LEU A 303 -13.77 8.17 -14.31
N THR A 304 -13.09 8.10 -13.16
CA THR A 304 -12.54 9.28 -12.49
C THR A 304 -11.10 9.64 -12.90
N SER A 305 -10.46 8.83 -13.75
CA SER A 305 -9.03 8.99 -14.06
C SER A 305 -8.71 10.33 -14.71
N LYS A 306 -9.50 10.76 -15.71
CA LYS A 306 -9.32 12.05 -16.39
C LYS A 306 -9.53 13.24 -15.46
N ILE A 307 -10.52 13.15 -14.55
CA ILE A 307 -10.78 14.18 -13.53
C ILE A 307 -9.52 14.39 -12.69
N ARG A 308 -8.97 13.30 -12.14
CA ARG A 308 -7.74 13.37 -11.32
C ARG A 308 -6.54 13.90 -12.09
N GLN A 309 -6.39 13.53 -13.36
CA GLN A 309 -5.31 14.03 -14.22
C GLN A 309 -5.43 15.53 -14.50
N GLN A 310 -6.64 16.02 -14.81
CA GLN A 310 -6.86 17.46 -15.03
C GLN A 310 -6.71 18.25 -13.73
N ALA A 311 -7.22 17.72 -12.63
CA ALA A 311 -7.04 18.30 -11.30
C ALA A 311 -5.55 18.46 -10.94
N ALA A 312 -4.73 17.44 -11.19
CA ALA A 312 -3.29 17.53 -11.00
C ALA A 312 -2.65 18.63 -11.88
N LYS A 313 -2.98 18.69 -13.18
CA LYS A 313 -2.47 19.75 -14.08
C LYS A 313 -2.84 21.16 -13.61
N GLN A 314 -4.00 21.31 -12.97
CA GLN A 314 -4.50 22.57 -12.45
C GLN A 314 -4.06 22.84 -11.00
N ASN A 315 -3.22 21.99 -10.40
CA ASN A 315 -2.84 22.05 -8.99
C ASN A 315 -4.04 22.02 -8.01
N ASN A 316 -5.13 21.35 -8.39
CA ASN A 316 -6.36 21.27 -7.61
C ASN A 316 -6.41 19.95 -6.82
N GLY A 317 -6.03 20.00 -5.54
CA GLY A 317 -6.06 18.85 -4.64
C GLY A 317 -7.47 18.34 -4.32
N GLU A 318 -8.50 19.15 -4.54
CA GLU A 318 -9.89 18.83 -4.18
C GLU A 318 -10.49 17.71 -5.02
N TYR A 319 -9.88 17.42 -6.18
CA TYR A 319 -10.32 16.40 -7.14
C TYR A 319 -9.22 15.36 -7.43
N MET A 320 -8.17 15.33 -6.59
CA MET A 320 -7.11 14.32 -6.64
C MET A 320 -7.37 13.20 -5.63
N SER A 321 -6.93 11.98 -5.93
CA SER A 321 -6.95 10.87 -4.96
C SER A 321 -5.75 10.97 -4.02
N LEU A 322 -5.90 11.68 -2.90
CA LEU A 322 -4.85 11.98 -1.92
C LEU A 322 -4.72 10.87 -0.85
N TRP A 323 -4.26 9.69 -1.22
CA TRP A 323 -4.20 8.52 -0.33
C TRP A 323 -3.23 8.69 0.86
N ALA A 324 -3.72 8.56 2.09
CA ALA A 324 -2.89 8.76 3.27
C ALA A 324 -3.48 7.99 4.45
N GLY A 325 -2.62 7.45 5.31
CA GLY A 325 -3.03 6.77 6.54
C GLY A 325 -3.39 7.75 7.65
N GLN A 326 -4.00 7.25 8.73
CA GLN A 326 -4.47 8.09 9.84
C GLN A 326 -3.35 8.82 10.59
N ALA A 327 -2.10 8.35 10.48
CA ALA A 327 -0.93 8.97 11.09
C ALA A 327 -0.18 9.92 10.13
N SER A 328 -0.80 10.36 9.02
CA SER A 328 -0.14 11.21 8.02
C SER A 328 0.34 12.55 8.55
N SER A 329 -0.24 13.04 9.65
CA SER A 329 0.20 14.25 10.36
C SER A 329 1.63 14.16 10.90
N LEU A 330 2.19 12.95 11.01
CA LEU A 330 3.57 12.69 11.43
C LEU A 330 4.58 12.70 10.27
N ALA A 331 4.12 12.95 9.03
CA ALA A 331 4.98 12.98 7.86
C ALA A 331 6.03 14.11 7.94
N ARG A 332 7.20 13.88 7.34
CA ARG A 332 8.32 14.81 7.31
C ARG A 332 8.87 14.94 5.89
N ILE A 333 9.46 16.09 5.59
CA ILE A 333 10.26 16.25 4.37
C ILE A 333 11.68 15.81 4.72
N GLU A 334 12.09 14.65 4.19
CA GLU A 334 13.42 14.07 4.38
C GLU A 334 13.66 13.01 3.29
N SER A 335 14.92 12.70 2.97
CA SER A 335 15.24 11.61 2.04
C SER A 335 14.75 10.25 2.56
N ALA A 336 14.51 9.30 1.67
CA ALA A 336 14.09 7.96 2.05
C ALA A 336 15.12 7.26 2.97
N GLN A 337 16.40 7.56 2.77
CA GLN A 337 17.47 7.12 3.67
C GLN A 337 17.27 7.65 5.10
N HIS A 338 17.03 8.95 5.26
CA HIS A 338 16.81 9.54 6.57
C HIS A 338 15.54 9.00 7.25
N VAL A 339 14.46 8.69 6.50
CA VAL A 339 13.29 8.00 7.07
C VAL A 339 13.71 6.69 7.72
N VAL A 340 14.47 5.85 7.01
CA VAL A 340 14.92 4.54 7.51
C VAL A 340 15.83 4.70 8.73
N GLU A 341 16.85 5.55 8.64
CA GLU A 341 17.80 5.78 9.73
C GLU A 341 17.10 6.31 10.99
N ARG A 342 16.24 7.32 10.84
CA ARG A 342 15.48 7.92 11.93
C ARG A 342 14.57 6.93 12.62
N VAL A 343 13.82 6.12 11.86
CA VAL A 343 12.92 5.09 12.44
C VAL A 343 13.73 4.11 13.28
N MET A 344 14.90 3.68 12.81
CA MET A 344 15.75 2.74 13.53
C MET A 344 16.40 3.37 14.78
N GLU A 345 16.85 4.63 14.70
CA GLU A 345 17.38 5.37 15.85
C GLU A 345 16.31 5.57 16.92
N GLU A 346 15.13 6.08 16.53
CA GLU A 346 13.99 6.26 17.42
C GLU A 346 13.57 4.93 18.08
N ALA A 347 13.58 3.82 17.34
CA ALA A 347 13.23 2.51 17.89
C ALA A 347 14.22 2.03 18.97
N ASN A 348 15.54 2.22 18.76
CA ASN A 348 16.54 1.90 19.77
C ASN A 348 16.32 2.74 21.04
N ASN A 349 16.10 4.05 20.89
CA ASN A 349 15.84 4.96 22.00
C ASN A 349 14.59 4.55 22.79
N VAL A 350 13.50 4.16 22.10
CA VAL A 350 12.26 3.70 22.75
C VAL A 350 12.49 2.41 23.54
N ILE A 351 13.27 1.46 23.02
CA ILE A 351 13.58 0.21 23.71
C ILE A 351 14.40 0.49 24.98
N GLU A 352 15.42 1.32 24.90
CA GLU A 352 16.23 1.70 26.06
C GLU A 352 15.39 2.41 27.13
N GLN A 353 14.49 3.30 26.72
CA GLN A 353 13.55 3.97 27.62
C GLN A 353 12.62 2.96 28.32
N LEU A 354 12.03 2.02 27.58
CA LEU A 354 11.16 1.00 28.15
C LEU A 354 11.88 0.10 29.15
N GLN A 355 13.13 -0.31 28.86
CA GLN A 355 13.96 -1.10 29.77
C GLN A 355 14.30 -0.34 31.06
N ASN A 356 14.48 0.98 30.97
CA ASN A 356 14.75 1.84 32.12
C ASN A 356 13.51 2.07 32.99
N VAL A 357 12.33 2.27 32.38
CA VAL A 357 11.07 2.54 33.09
C VAL A 357 10.49 1.26 33.71
N TYR A 358 10.40 0.18 32.95
CA TYR A 358 9.76 -1.07 33.36
C TYR A 358 10.79 -2.11 33.77
N ARG A 359 11.43 -1.92 34.93
CA ARG A 359 12.24 -2.96 35.54
C ARG A 359 11.32 -3.97 36.24
N LYS A 360 11.46 -5.26 35.92
CA LYS A 360 10.79 -6.32 36.68
C LYS A 360 11.23 -6.19 38.14
N ARG A 361 10.30 -5.87 39.04
CA ARG A 361 10.53 -6.13 40.47
C ARG A 361 10.69 -7.64 40.62
N PRO A 362 11.68 -8.13 41.39
CA PRO A 362 11.72 -9.53 41.76
C PRO A 362 10.35 -9.90 42.34
N LEU A 363 9.77 -11.00 41.88
CA LEU A 363 8.64 -11.62 42.57
C LEU A 363 9.21 -12.12 43.90
N GLU A 364 8.74 -11.55 45.02
CA GLU A 364 9.06 -12.01 46.37
C GLU A 364 8.48 -13.40 46.66
#